data_AF-M1PKP6-F1
#
_entry.id   AF-M1PKP6-F1
#
_cell.length_a   1.000
_cell.length_b   1.000
_cell.length_c   1.000
_cell.angle_alpha   90.00
_cell.angle_beta   90.00
_cell.angle_gamma   90.00
#
_symmetry.space_group_name_H-M   'P 1'
#
loop_
_entity.id
_entity.type
_entity.pdbx_description
1 polymer ?
#
loop_
_entity_poly.entity_id
_entity_poly.type
_entity_poly.pdbx_seq_one_letter_code
_entity_poly.pdbx_strand_id
1 'polypeptide(L)'
;MKRPTGFTVISLILGWFAIGAFANGAMQLNAEHGSKIMAILAFSYGVTALASTVGLWKFKKWAYHSFLVWSLIVVATMLNLQFGMYGMYRAPFIAFLGFSVFILALLTFAVLYIKKNLTNTTQTS
;
A
#
# COMPACT_ATOMS: atom_id res chain seq x y z
N MET A 1 -26.61 1.14 9.71
CA MET A 1 -25.39 1.85 10.16
C MET A 1 -24.84 2.67 8.99
N LYS A 2 -24.64 3.99 9.15
CA LYS A 2 -23.94 4.80 8.14
C LYS A 2 -22.47 4.37 8.11
N ARG A 3 -21.93 4.02 6.94
CA ARG A 3 -20.49 3.75 6.81
C ARG A 3 -19.69 5.02 7.08
N PRO A 4 -18.62 4.99 7.88
CA PRO A 4 -17.72 6.12 8.00
C PRO A 4 -17.13 6.46 6.64
N THR A 5 -17.32 7.70 6.19
CA THR A 5 -16.89 8.18 4.86
C THR A 5 -15.41 7.91 4.60
N GLY A 6 -14.57 7.96 5.64
CA GLY A 6 -13.14 7.70 5.52
C GLY A 6 -12.80 6.27 5.03
N PHE A 7 -13.57 5.25 5.40
CA PHE A 7 -13.32 3.88 4.91
C PHE A 7 -13.64 3.76 3.43
N THR A 8 -14.72 4.40 2.97
CA THR A 8 -15.06 4.45 1.55
C THR A 8 -13.94 5.10 0.76
N VAL A 9 -13.44 6.25 1.21
CA VAL A 9 -12.36 6.98 0.52
C VAL A 9 -11.07 6.15 0.48
N ILE A 10 -10.64 5.58 1.62
CA ILE A 10 -9.43 4.75 1.68
C ILE A 10 -9.58 3.51 0.78
N SER A 11 -10.74 2.83 0.79
CA SER A 11 -11.00 1.69 -0.08
C SER A 11 -10.90 2.05 -1.56
N LEU A 12 -11.46 3.19 -1.98
CA LEU A 12 -11.39 3.62 -3.39
C LEU A 12 -9.95 3.94 -3.81
N ILE A 13 -9.20 4.63 -2.95
CA ILE A 13 -7.78 4.93 -3.19
C ILE A 13 -6.96 3.64 -3.31
N LEU A 14 -7.13 2.70 -2.39
CA LEU A 14 -6.44 1.41 -2.43
C LEU A 14 -6.83 0.58 -3.65
N GLY A 15 -8.10 0.62 -4.06
CA GLY A 15 -8.57 -0.05 -5.27
C GLY A 15 -7.89 0.51 -6.52
N TRP A 16 -7.77 1.83 -6.60
CA TRP A 16 -7.03 2.50 -7.68
C TRP A 16 -5.55 2.12 -7.68
N PHE A 17 -4.92 2.13 -6.50
CA PHE A 17 -3.53 1.72 -6.33
C PHE A 17 -3.29 0.28 -6.73
N ALA A 18 -4.24 -0.63 -6.47
CA ALA A 18 -4.13 -2.02 -6.91
C ALA A 18 -4.06 -2.14 -8.44
N ILE A 19 -4.93 -1.41 -9.15
CA ILE A 19 -4.95 -1.39 -10.63
C ILE A 19 -3.59 -0.90 -11.16
N GLY A 20 -3.11 0.24 -10.66
CA GLY A 20 -1.83 0.79 -11.08
C GLY A 20 -0.65 -0.15 -10.79
N ALA A 21 -0.69 -0.87 -9.66
CA ALA A 21 0.36 -1.81 -9.29
C ALA A 21 0.37 -3.06 -10.19
N PHE A 22 -0.80 -3.60 -10.55
CA PHE A 22 -0.88 -4.70 -11.51
C PHE A 22 -0.39 -4.29 -12.90
N ALA A 23 -0.77 -3.10 -13.37
CA ALA A 23 -0.26 -2.56 -14.62
C ALA A 23 1.27 -2.42 -14.61
N ASN A 24 1.83 -1.82 -13.55
CA ASN A 24 3.27 -1.70 -13.38
C ASN A 24 3.98 -3.06 -13.31
N GLY A 25 3.42 -4.04 -12.60
CA GLY A 25 3.96 -5.39 -12.52
C GLY A 25 4.01 -6.08 -13.88
N ALA A 26 2.93 -5.96 -14.67
CA ALA A 26 2.86 -6.49 -16.03
C ALA A 26 3.86 -5.79 -16.96
N MET A 27 4.01 -4.47 -16.86
CA MET A 27 5.00 -3.72 -17.64
C MET A 27 6.43 -4.16 -17.30
N GLN A 28 6.74 -4.38 -16.03
CA GLN A 28 8.07 -4.85 -15.59
C GLN A 28 8.41 -6.27 -16.05
N LEU A 29 7.42 -7.13 -16.32
CA LEU A 29 7.67 -8.46 -16.89
C LEU A 29 7.91 -8.43 -18.40
N ASN A 30 7.35 -7.46 -19.11
CA ASN A 30 7.41 -7.36 -20.57
C ASN A 30 8.47 -6.37 -21.08
N ALA A 31 9.02 -5.52 -20.22
CA ALA A 31 10.05 -4.57 -20.60
C ALA A 31 11.41 -5.27 -20.81
N GLU A 32 12.13 -4.91 -21.87
CA GLU A 32 13.47 -5.45 -22.18
C GLU A 32 14.46 -5.31 -21.02
N HIS A 33 14.32 -4.25 -20.22
CA HIS A 33 15.16 -3.97 -19.04
C HIS A 33 14.35 -4.03 -17.72
N GLY A 34 13.26 -4.80 -17.72
CA GLY A 34 12.37 -4.94 -16.57
C GLY A 34 13.01 -5.66 -15.39
N SER A 35 12.71 -5.21 -14.17
CA SER A 35 13.21 -5.86 -12.95
C SER A 35 12.20 -6.88 -12.43
N LYS A 36 12.58 -8.17 -12.41
CA LYS A 36 11.75 -9.24 -11.84
C LYS A 36 11.40 -8.99 -10.37
N ILE A 37 12.32 -8.40 -9.61
CA ILE A 37 12.08 -8.05 -8.20
C ILE A 37 11.00 -6.95 -8.11
N MET A 38 11.07 -5.92 -8.97
CA MET A 38 10.04 -4.88 -9.03
C MET A 38 8.69 -5.42 -9.49
N ALA A 39 8.67 -6.37 -10.42
CA ALA A 39 7.44 -7.05 -10.80
C ALA A 39 6.81 -7.76 -9.60
N ILE A 40 7.59 -8.56 -8.85
CA ILE A 40 7.11 -9.27 -7.65
C ILE A 40 6.59 -8.30 -6.60
N LEU A 41 7.32 -7.21 -6.33
CA LEU A 41 6.90 -6.18 -5.38
C LEU A 41 5.61 -5.49 -5.85
N ALA A 42 5.49 -5.15 -7.13
CA ALA A 42 4.31 -4.53 -7.70
C ALA A 42 3.08 -5.45 -7.64
N PHE A 43 3.22 -6.74 -7.98
CA PHE A 43 2.13 -7.71 -7.83
C PHE A 43 1.74 -7.91 -6.38
N SER A 44 2.72 -8.04 -5.48
CA SER A 44 2.47 -8.19 -4.03
C SER A 44 1.75 -6.97 -3.47
N TYR A 45 2.15 -5.77 -3.91
CA TYR A 45 1.49 -4.51 -3.58
C TYR A 45 0.04 -4.53 -4.09
N GLY A 46 -0.18 -4.92 -5.34
CA GLY A 46 -1.52 -4.98 -5.94
C GLY A 46 -2.47 -5.92 -5.20
N VAL A 47 -2.00 -7.15 -4.90
CA VAL A 47 -2.78 -8.16 -4.17
C VAL A 47 -3.15 -7.67 -2.77
N THR A 48 -2.19 -7.11 -2.04
CA THR A 48 -2.42 -6.65 -0.65
C THR A 48 -3.25 -5.36 -0.59
N ALA A 49 -3.11 -4.46 -1.58
CA ALA A 49 -3.97 -3.30 -1.75
C ALA A 49 -5.42 -3.71 -2.04
N LEU A 50 -5.62 -4.68 -2.94
CA LEU A 50 -6.94 -5.20 -3.29
C LEU A 50 -7.59 -5.93 -2.10
N ALA A 51 -6.83 -6.77 -1.39
CA ALA A 51 -7.29 -7.41 -0.17
C ALA A 51 -7.73 -6.35 0.86
N SER A 52 -6.89 -5.34 1.11
CA SER A 52 -7.21 -4.23 2.03
C SER A 52 -8.47 -3.47 1.60
N THR A 53 -8.62 -3.21 0.29
CA THR A 53 -9.80 -2.57 -0.30
C THR A 53 -11.07 -3.33 0.03
N VAL A 54 -11.10 -4.63 -0.28
CA VAL A 54 -12.24 -5.51 -0.05
C VAL A 54 -12.53 -5.67 1.45
N GLY A 55 -11.47 -5.81 2.25
CA GLY A 55 -11.56 -5.96 3.70
C GLY A 55 -12.20 -4.73 4.35
N LEU A 56 -11.72 -3.54 4.01
CA LEU A 56 -12.25 -2.27 4.52
C LEU A 56 -13.67 -2.03 4.01
N TRP A 57 -13.95 -2.32 2.73
CA TRP A 57 -15.29 -2.19 2.15
C TRP A 57 -16.32 -3.09 2.85
N LYS A 58 -15.90 -4.29 3.29
CA LYS A 58 -16.74 -5.26 4.00
C LYS A 58 -16.62 -5.19 5.52
N PHE A 59 -15.88 -4.22 6.07
CA PHE A 59 -15.65 -4.04 7.52
C PHE A 59 -15.15 -5.33 8.22
N LYS A 60 -14.26 -6.08 7.58
CA LYS A 60 -13.75 -7.34 8.13
C LYS A 60 -12.52 -7.12 9.00
N LYS A 61 -12.38 -7.89 10.09
CA LYS A 61 -11.21 -7.81 11.01
C LYS A 61 -9.86 -8.05 10.34
N TRP A 62 -9.84 -8.90 9.30
CA TRP A 62 -8.62 -9.18 8.55
C TRP A 62 -8.15 -8.00 7.70
N ALA A 63 -9.00 -6.99 7.44
CA ALA A 63 -8.64 -5.79 6.67
C ALA A 63 -7.45 -5.03 7.28
N TYR A 64 -7.39 -4.98 8.61
CA TYR A 64 -6.26 -4.38 9.33
C TYR A 64 -4.94 -5.08 9.03
N HIS A 65 -4.94 -6.41 9.04
CA HIS A 65 -3.75 -7.21 8.76
C HIS A 65 -3.31 -7.05 7.30
N SER A 66 -4.25 -7.09 6.36
CA SER A 66 -3.95 -6.82 4.95
C SER A 66 -3.36 -5.42 4.74
N PHE A 67 -3.87 -4.40 5.43
CA PHE A 67 -3.37 -3.03 5.32
C PHE A 67 -1.97 -2.89 5.91
N LEU A 68 -1.66 -3.58 7.01
CA LEU A 68 -0.31 -3.64 7.56
C LEU A 68 0.68 -4.28 6.58
N VAL A 69 0.32 -5.43 5.99
CA VAL A 69 1.19 -6.09 5.00
C VAL A 69 1.39 -5.20 3.78
N TRP A 70 0.33 -4.55 3.30
CA TRP A 70 0.43 -3.56 2.21
C TRP A 70 1.38 -2.41 2.58
N SER A 71 1.29 -1.88 3.80
CA SER A 71 2.18 -0.81 4.29
C SER A 71 3.65 -1.26 4.33
N LEU A 72 3.92 -2.50 4.74
CA LEU A 72 5.28 -3.06 4.71
C LEU A 72 5.81 -3.18 3.28
N ILE A 73 4.95 -3.57 2.33
CA ILE A 73 5.32 -3.63 0.92
C ILE A 73 5.59 -2.24 0.35
N VAL A 74 4.82 -1.21 0.72
CA VAL A 74 5.10 0.20 0.35
C VAL A 74 6.52 0.58 0.78
N VAL A 75 6.88 0.29 2.04
CA VAL A 75 8.23 0.57 2.56
C VAL A 75 9.30 -0.26 1.84
N ALA A 76 9.07 -1.55 1.59
CA ALA A 76 9.99 -2.40 0.86
C ALA A 76 10.24 -1.89 -0.57
N THR A 77 9.18 -1.47 -1.28
CA THR A 77 9.27 -0.87 -2.62
C THR A 77 10.05 0.45 -2.58
N MET A 78 9.78 1.30 -1.59
CA MET A 78 10.50 2.56 -1.40
C MET A 78 12.00 2.34 -1.18
N LEU A 79 12.37 1.37 -0.35
CA LEU A 79 13.76 0.99 -0.12
C LEU A 79 14.40 0.35 -1.37
N ASN A 80 13.66 -0.48 -2.10
CA ASN A 80 14.15 -1.10 -3.33
C ASN A 80 14.44 -0.06 -4.42
N LEU A 81 13.60 0.97 -4.54
CA LEU A 81 13.84 2.09 -5.46
C LEU A 81 15.11 2.87 -5.11
N GLN A 82 15.36 3.12 -3.81
CA GLN A 82 16.53 3.88 -3.37
C GLN A 82 17.84 3.07 -3.39
N PHE A 83 17.79 1.79 -3.04
CA PHE A 83 18.97 0.97 -2.77
C PHE A 83 19.13 -0.27 -3.67
N GLY A 84 18.04 -0.82 -4.22
CA GLY A 84 18.04 -2.13 -4.87
C GLY A 84 18.25 -2.12 -6.38
N MET A 85 17.75 -1.10 -7.09
CA MET A 85 17.92 -1.00 -8.54
C MET A 85 19.19 -0.26 -8.93
N TYR A 86 20.38 -0.90 -8.81
CA TYR A 86 21.68 -0.46 -9.37
C TYR A 86 21.85 1.05 -9.68
N GLY A 87 21.47 1.94 -8.74
CA GLY A 87 21.50 3.39 -8.91
C GLY A 87 20.56 4.04 -9.95
N MET A 88 19.75 3.30 -10.74
CA MET A 88 18.96 3.88 -11.85
C MET A 88 17.91 4.91 -11.39
N TYR A 89 17.30 4.70 -10.22
CA TYR A 89 16.22 5.55 -9.69
C TYR A 89 16.58 6.17 -8.33
N ARG A 90 17.87 6.43 -8.09
CA ARG A 90 18.31 7.06 -6.84
C ARG A 90 17.86 8.52 -6.79
N ALA A 91 16.91 8.80 -5.92
CA ALA A 91 16.60 10.17 -5.56
C ALA A 91 17.76 10.78 -4.73
N PRO A 92 17.96 12.10 -4.79
CA PRO A 92 18.83 12.80 -3.85
C PRO A 92 18.47 12.44 -2.41
N PHE A 93 19.49 12.16 -1.58
CA PHE A 93 19.27 11.59 -0.25
C PHE A 93 18.33 12.43 0.63
N ILE A 94 18.43 13.77 0.54
CA ILE A 94 17.56 14.69 1.28
C ILE A 94 16.10 14.55 0.82
N ALA A 95 15.86 14.46 -0.50
CA ALA A 95 14.52 14.26 -1.05
C ALA A 95 13.94 12.89 -0.64
N PHE A 96 14.77 11.85 -0.67
CA PHE A 96 14.40 10.52 -0.20
C PHE A 96 14.02 10.51 1.29
N LEU A 97 14.81 11.17 2.15
CA LEU A 97 14.51 11.28 3.59
C LEU A 97 13.19 11.99 3.83
N GLY A 98 12.97 13.15 3.18
CA GLY A 98 11.72 13.89 3.30
C GLY A 98 10.51 13.07 2.85
N PHE A 99 10.61 12.41 1.70
CA PHE A 99 9.56 11.52 1.19
C PHE A 99 9.32 10.33 2.14
N SER A 100 10.37 9.72 2.66
CA SER A 100 10.27 8.57 3.57
C SER A 100 9.54 8.93 4.87
N VAL A 101 9.90 10.06 5.48
CA VAL A 101 9.24 10.54 6.71
C VAL A 101 7.76 10.81 6.44
N PHE A 102 7.45 11.47 5.32
CA PHE A 102 6.07 11.75 4.93
C PHE A 102 5.26 10.45 4.72
N ILE A 103 5.78 9.48 3.97
CA ILE A 103 5.11 8.20 3.72
C ILE A 103 4.91 7.42 5.02
N LEU A 104 5.93 7.34 5.87
CA LEU A 104 5.83 6.64 7.15
C LEU A 104 4.75 7.28 8.05
N ALA A 105 4.73 8.61 8.14
CA ALA A 105 3.71 9.32 8.90
C ALA A 105 2.29 9.03 8.35
N LEU A 106 2.11 9.10 7.03
CA LEU A 106 0.84 8.82 6.37
C LEU A 106 0.36 7.39 6.64
N LEU A 107 1.25 6.39 6.50
CA LEU A 107 0.94 5.00 6.79
C LEU A 107 0.60 4.80 8.28
N THR A 108 1.35 5.40 9.20
CA THR A 108 1.06 5.32 10.64
C THR A 108 -0.31 5.90 10.97
N PHE A 109 -0.65 7.09 10.46
CA PHE A 109 -1.96 7.68 10.69
C PHE A 109 -3.09 6.82 10.12
N ALA A 110 -2.92 6.25 8.92
CA ALA A 110 -3.89 5.36 8.32
C ALA A 110 -4.08 4.07 9.13
N VAL A 111 -3.00 3.44 9.59
CA VAL A 111 -3.03 2.24 10.46
C VAL A 111 -3.80 2.53 11.76
N LEU A 112 -3.48 3.63 12.44
CA LEU A 112 -4.14 4.02 13.69
C LEU A 112 -5.62 4.31 13.46
N TYR A 113 -5.96 4.99 12.37
CA TYR A 113 -7.34 5.28 11.99
C TYR A 113 -8.14 4.00 11.72
N ILE A 114 -7.60 3.07 10.92
CA ILE A 114 -8.24 1.79 10.60
C ILE A 114 -8.44 0.95 11.87
N LYS A 115 -7.40 0.84 12.71
CA LYS A 115 -7.44 0.08 13.96
C LYS A 115 -8.56 0.61 14.87
N LYS A 116 -8.57 1.91 15.14
CA LYS A 116 -9.55 2.56 16.02
C LYS A 116 -10.99 2.29 15.56
N ASN A 117 -11.27 2.46 14.26
CA ASN A 117 -12.63 2.35 13.74
C ASN A 117 -13.12 0.90 13.57
N LEU A 118 -12.23 -0.05 13.23
CA LEU A 118 -12.60 -1.47 13.15
C LEU A 118 -12.89 -2.08 14.52
N THR A 119 -12.15 -1.69 15.57
CA THR A 119 -12.40 -2.16 16.94
C THR A 119 -13.77 -1.70 17.44
N ASN A 120 -14.10 -0.42 17.25
CA ASN A 120 -15.39 0.14 17.68
C ASN A 120 -16.59 -0.54 17.00
N THR A 121 -16.46 -0.87 15.70
CA THR A 121 -17.54 -1.52 14.93
C THR A 121 -17.80 -2.95 15.41
N THR A 122 -16.76 -3.65 15.87
CA THR A 122 -16.87 -5.05 16.33
C THR A 122 -17.57 -5.15 17.69
N GLN A 123 -17.46 -4.15 18.56
CA GLN A 123 -18.09 -4.16 19.88
C GLN A 123 -19.60 -3.91 19.82
N THR A 124 -20.11 -3.40 18.70
CA THR A 124 -21.52 -3.05 18.50
C THR A 124 -22.33 -4.10 17.72
N SER A 125 -21.70 -5.21 17.31
CA SER A 125 -22.31 -6.30 16.51
C SER A 125 -22.36 -7.59 17.29
#